data_AF-W4VEV3-F1
#
_entry.id   AF-W4VEV3-F1
#
_cell.length_a   1.000
_cell.length_b   1.000
_cell.length_c   1.000
_cell.angle_alpha   90.00
_cell.angle_beta   90.00
_cell.angle_gamma   90.00
#
_symmetry.space_group_name_H-M   'P 1'
#
loop_
_entity.id
_entity.type
_entity.pdbx_description
1 polymer ?
#
loop_
_entity_poly.entity_id
_entity_poly.type
_entity_poly.pdbx_seq_one_letter_code
_entity_poly.pdbx_strand_id
1 'polypeptide(L)'
;MYGLFEEFFKWFIFLFTTYKYSKFDTVYDGIVYGVSISLGFATVENILYLFANGIEFAVSRAIFPVSSHALFGVIMGYYIGRAKFAKGKGVMYLLLSLLLPTLLHGFYDFIIESIQQKWIYGLVPFMILLWVLCLRKVKIANEFSHYPT
;
A
#
# COMPACT_ATOMS: atom_id res chain seq x y z
N MET A 1 14.75 5.43 5.08
CA MET A 1 15.38 4.34 4.29
C MET A 1 14.58 3.04 4.38
N TYR A 2 13.96 2.74 5.52
CA TYR A 2 13.12 1.55 5.75
C TYR A 2 11.93 1.44 4.77
N GLY A 3 11.13 2.50 4.61
CA GLY A 3 9.97 2.46 3.71
C GLY A 3 10.28 2.13 2.25
N LEU A 4 11.44 2.53 1.71
CA LEU A 4 11.82 2.17 0.33
C LEU A 4 12.07 0.67 0.19
N PHE A 5 12.83 0.07 1.11
CA PHE A 5 13.13 -1.35 1.04
C PHE A 5 11.86 -2.18 1.21
N GLU A 6 10.99 -1.81 2.15
CA GLU A 6 9.72 -2.51 2.35
C GLU A 6 8.81 -2.46 1.12
N GLU A 7 8.58 -1.27 0.56
CA GLU A 7 7.72 -1.14 -0.62
C GLU A 7 8.35 -1.79 -1.85
N PHE A 8 9.68 -1.77 -1.97
CA PHE A 8 10.40 -2.53 -2.99
C PHE A 8 10.18 -4.04 -2.86
N PHE A 9 10.32 -4.62 -1.67
CA PHE A 9 10.15 -6.06 -1.48
C PHE A 9 8.69 -6.50 -1.67
N LYS A 10 7.71 -5.70 -1.21
CA LYS A 10 6.29 -5.95 -1.49
C LYS A 10 6.02 -5.94 -3.00
N TRP A 11 6.50 -4.90 -3.69
CA TRP A 11 6.35 -4.74 -5.13
C TRP A 11 7.03 -5.88 -5.91
N PHE A 12 8.25 -6.26 -5.50
CA PHE A 12 8.99 -7.36 -6.07
C PHE A 12 8.23 -8.68 -5.90
N ILE A 13 7.80 -9.02 -4.68
CA ILE A 13 7.02 -10.23 -4.43
C ILE A 13 5.76 -10.22 -5.29
N PHE A 14 5.03 -9.11 -5.33
CA PHE A 14 3.85 -8.96 -6.18
C PHE A 14 4.18 -9.32 -7.64
N LEU A 15 5.21 -8.71 -8.23
CA LEU A 15 5.55 -8.96 -9.63
C LEU A 15 5.91 -10.43 -9.91
N PHE A 16 6.66 -11.06 -9.01
CA PHE A 16 7.14 -12.42 -9.23
C PHE A 16 6.11 -13.50 -8.93
N THR A 17 5.18 -13.26 -8.00
CA THR A 17 4.15 -14.25 -7.64
C THR A 17 2.85 -13.97 -8.40
N THR A 18 2.26 -12.81 -8.17
CA THR A 18 0.90 -12.53 -8.60
C THR A 18 0.83 -12.01 -10.02
N TYR A 19 1.68 -11.05 -10.40
CA TYR A 19 1.63 -10.45 -11.74
C TYR A 19 1.95 -11.45 -12.85
N LYS A 20 2.85 -12.41 -12.56
CA LYS A 20 3.26 -13.46 -13.50
C LYS A 20 2.31 -14.65 -13.52
N TYR A 21 1.83 -15.14 -12.37
CA TYR A 21 1.14 -16.43 -12.28
C TYR A 21 -0.37 -16.34 -12.03
N SER A 22 -0.90 -15.20 -11.56
CA SER A 22 -2.34 -15.05 -11.35
C SER A 22 -3.05 -14.56 -12.61
N LYS A 23 -4.27 -15.07 -12.83
CA LYS A 23 -5.19 -14.51 -13.82
C LYS A 23 -5.84 -13.28 -13.20
N PHE A 24 -5.51 -12.11 -13.74
CA PHE A 24 -6.22 -10.88 -13.45
C PHE A 24 -7.39 -10.83 -14.41
N ASP A 25 -8.59 -10.70 -13.87
CA ASP A 25 -9.79 -10.45 -14.67
C ASP A 25 -10.06 -8.94 -14.73
N THR A 26 -9.65 -8.19 -13.69
CA THR A 26 -9.89 -6.75 -13.57
C THR A 26 -8.76 -6.01 -12.85
N VAL A 27 -8.76 -4.67 -12.92
CA VAL A 27 -7.84 -3.82 -12.13
C VAL A 27 -8.07 -4.00 -10.62
N TYR A 28 -9.30 -4.33 -10.22
CA TYR A 28 -9.66 -4.53 -8.83
C TYR A 28 -8.92 -5.73 -8.21
N ASP A 29 -8.68 -6.80 -8.97
CA ASP A 29 -7.89 -7.94 -8.51
C ASP A 29 -6.48 -7.53 -8.10
N GLY A 30 -5.89 -6.59 -8.84
CA GLY A 30 -4.62 -5.98 -8.49
C GLY A 30 -4.63 -5.35 -7.09
N ILE A 31 -5.71 -4.64 -6.74
CA ILE A 31 -5.89 -4.08 -5.39
C ILE A 31 -5.97 -5.19 -4.36
N VAL A 32 -6.78 -6.22 -4.58
CA VAL A 32 -6.95 -7.33 -3.63
C VAL A 32 -5.58 -7.97 -3.32
N TYR A 33 -4.83 -8.33 -4.35
CA TYR A 33 -3.52 -8.94 -4.17
C TYR A 33 -2.50 -7.99 -3.52
N GLY A 34 -2.50 -6.71 -3.89
CA GLY A 34 -1.62 -5.71 -3.28
C GLY A 34 -1.87 -5.52 -1.79
N VAL A 35 -3.15 -5.42 -1.41
CA VAL A 35 -3.55 -5.33 -0.01
C VAL A 35 -3.16 -6.59 0.75
N SER A 36 -3.40 -7.79 0.19
CA SER A 36 -3.01 -9.05 0.83
C SER A 36 -1.52 -9.15 1.10
N ILE A 37 -0.67 -8.80 0.11
CA ILE A 37 0.79 -8.79 0.29
C ILE A 37 1.20 -7.77 1.34
N SER A 38 0.69 -6.54 1.25
CA SER A 38 1.05 -5.48 2.20
C SER A 38 0.60 -5.79 3.64
N LEU A 39 -0.56 -6.41 3.84
CA LEU A 39 -1.02 -6.85 5.16
C LEU A 39 -0.20 -8.02 5.71
N GLY A 40 0.27 -8.93 4.86
CA GLY A 40 1.21 -9.98 5.27
C GLY A 40 2.52 -9.39 5.82
N PHE A 41 3.07 -8.38 5.13
CA PHE A 41 4.22 -7.61 5.62
C PHE A 41 3.92 -6.90 6.94
N ALA A 42 2.81 -6.16 7.00
CA ALA A 42 2.38 -5.45 8.21
C ALA A 42 2.24 -6.37 9.42
N THR A 43 1.79 -7.61 9.19
CA THR A 43 1.67 -8.63 10.25
C THR A 43 3.04 -8.99 10.81
N VAL A 44 4.01 -9.32 9.95
CA VAL A 44 5.37 -9.68 10.38
C VAL A 44 6.02 -8.50 11.10
N GLU A 45 5.96 -7.31 10.51
CA GLU A 45 6.55 -6.11 11.10
C GLU A 45 5.92 -5.77 12.45
N ASN A 46 4.59 -5.84 12.55
CA ASN A 46 3.91 -5.55 13.81
C ASN A 46 4.25 -6.56 14.90
N ILE A 47 4.31 -7.85 14.58
CA ILE A 47 4.73 -8.88 15.54
C ILE A 47 6.15 -8.60 16.04
N LEU A 48 7.10 -8.38 15.13
CA LEU A 48 8.49 -8.08 15.50
C LEU A 48 8.60 -6.79 16.32
N TYR A 49 7.83 -5.76 15.97
CA TYR A 49 7.79 -4.50 16.71
C TYR A 49 7.31 -4.71 18.14
N LEU A 50 6.22 -5.45 18.34
CA LEU A 50 5.66 -5.69 19.68
C LEU A 50 6.56 -6.59 20.53
N PHE A 51 7.24 -7.57 19.93
CA PHE A 51 8.28 -8.34 20.63
C PHE A 51 9.44 -7.47 21.09
N ALA A 52 9.83 -6.46 20.31
CA ALA A 52 10.97 -5.60 20.61
C ALA A 52 10.62 -4.44 21.56
N ASN A 53 9.39 -3.91 21.50
CA ASN A 53 9.03 -2.65 22.16
C ASN A 53 7.94 -2.78 23.23
N GLY A 54 7.16 -3.87 23.25
CA GLY A 54 6.08 -4.07 24.22
C GLY A 54 4.68 -4.07 23.59
N ILE A 55 3.74 -4.73 24.26
CA ILE A 55 2.36 -4.94 23.78
C ILE A 55 1.48 -3.69 23.92
N GLU A 56 1.88 -2.72 24.73
CA GLU A 56 1.19 -1.45 24.93
C GLU A 56 1.05 -0.64 23.62
N PHE A 57 1.92 -0.89 22.64
CA PHE A 57 1.83 -0.28 21.31
C PHE A 57 0.88 -1.00 20.36
N ALA A 58 0.30 -2.15 20.72
CA ALA A 58 -0.50 -2.97 19.82
C ALA A 58 -1.69 -2.22 19.20
N VAL A 59 -2.38 -1.40 20.00
CA VAL A 59 -3.53 -0.62 19.54
C VAL A 59 -3.11 0.47 18.56
N SER A 60 -2.09 1.27 18.89
CA SER A 60 -1.61 2.34 18.00
C SER A 60 -1.05 1.76 16.71
N ARG A 61 -0.35 0.63 16.78
CA ARG A 61 0.15 -0.09 15.61
C ARG A 61 -0.97 -0.64 14.72
N ALA A 62 -2.01 -1.23 15.31
CA ALA A 62 -3.15 -1.75 14.56
C ALA A 62 -3.92 -0.64 13.84
N ILE A 63 -4.03 0.55 14.45
CA ILE A 63 -4.74 1.68 13.86
C ILE A 63 -3.92 2.36 12.78
N PHE A 64 -2.64 2.66 13.03
CA PHE A 64 -1.87 3.55 12.16
C PHE A 64 -0.99 2.78 11.15
N PRO A 65 0.08 2.06 11.55
CA PRO A 65 0.90 1.25 10.63
C PRO A 65 0.12 0.21 9.83
N VAL A 66 -0.68 -0.63 10.49
CA VAL A 66 -1.38 -1.72 9.76
C VAL A 66 -2.34 -1.15 8.72
N SER A 67 -3.06 -0.07 9.04
CA SER A 67 -3.93 0.58 8.06
C SER A 67 -3.15 1.31 6.96
N SER A 68 -2.01 1.94 7.27
CA SER A 68 -1.18 2.60 6.26
C SER A 68 -0.63 1.59 5.25
N HIS A 69 -0.16 0.42 5.70
CA HIS A 69 0.26 -0.65 4.79
C HIS A 69 -0.87 -1.14 3.88
N ALA A 70 -2.09 -1.30 4.41
CA ALA A 70 -3.23 -1.65 3.58
C ALA A 70 -3.47 -0.60 2.48
N LEU A 71 -3.43 0.69 2.83
CA LEU A 71 -3.62 1.80 1.89
C LEU A 71 -2.49 1.88 0.85
N PHE A 72 -1.24 1.68 1.26
CA PHE A 72 -0.10 1.58 0.34
C PHE A 72 -0.26 0.39 -0.60
N GLY A 73 -0.76 -0.74 -0.10
CA GLY A 73 -1.13 -1.92 -0.88
C GLY A 73 -2.24 -1.64 -1.91
N VAL A 74 -3.25 -0.82 -1.56
CA VAL A 74 -4.28 -0.37 -2.51
C VAL A 74 -3.64 0.40 -3.67
N ILE A 75 -2.75 1.35 -3.36
CA ILE A 75 -2.10 2.19 -4.38
C ILE A 75 -1.20 1.33 -5.27
N MET A 76 -0.34 0.51 -4.68
CA MET A 76 0.52 -0.44 -5.40
C MET A 76 -0.30 -1.34 -6.31
N GLY A 77 -1.31 -2.00 -5.75
CA GLY A 77 -2.17 -2.94 -6.45
C GLY A 77 -3.00 -2.30 -7.57
N TYR A 78 -3.52 -1.09 -7.35
CA TYR A 78 -4.22 -0.34 -8.39
C TYR A 78 -3.31 -0.10 -9.60
N TYR A 79 -2.09 0.39 -9.39
CA TYR A 79 -1.19 0.71 -10.50
C TYR A 79 -0.61 -0.53 -11.16
N ILE A 80 -0.33 -1.63 -10.43
CA ILE A 80 0.02 -2.92 -11.04
C ILE A 80 -1.13 -3.48 -11.88
N GLY A 81 -2.36 -3.43 -11.35
CA GLY A 81 -3.57 -3.82 -12.09
C GLY A 81 -3.72 -3.00 -13.37
N ARG A 82 -3.58 -1.68 -13.29
CA ARG A 82 -3.58 -0.79 -14.47
C ARG A 82 -2.49 -1.13 -15.48
N ALA A 83 -1.29 -1.51 -15.02
CA ALA A 83 -0.20 -1.92 -15.89
C ALA A 83 -0.54 -3.20 -16.67
N LYS A 84 -1.24 -4.15 -16.05
CA LYS A 84 -1.62 -5.43 -16.67
C LYS A 84 -2.57 -5.25 -17.86
N PHE A 85 -3.51 -4.32 -17.76
CA PHE A 85 -4.53 -4.06 -18.81
C PHE A 85 -4.19 -2.88 -19.73
N ALA A 86 -3.01 -2.27 -19.57
CA ALA A 86 -2.61 -1.12 -20.36
C ALA A 86 -2.22 -1.53 -21.79
N LYS A 87 -2.95 -1.02 -22.80
CA LYS A 87 -2.54 -1.10 -24.23
C LYS A 87 -1.30 -0.24 -24.55
N GLY A 88 -0.86 0.60 -23.60
CA GLY A 88 0.33 1.43 -23.65
C GLY A 88 0.56 2.13 -22.30
N LYS A 89 1.79 2.52 -21.99
CA LYS A 89 2.22 3.07 -20.67
C LYS A 89 2.28 2.05 -19.51
N GLY A 90 2.29 0.74 -19.78
CA GLY A 90 2.42 -0.29 -18.74
C GLY A 90 3.64 -0.08 -17.83
N VAL A 91 4.80 0.24 -18.42
CA VAL A 91 6.03 0.54 -17.66
C VAL A 91 5.84 1.75 -16.72
N MET A 92 5.18 2.80 -17.18
CA MET A 92 4.89 3.97 -16.33
C MET A 92 4.02 3.56 -15.13
N TYR A 93 3.01 2.72 -15.33
CA TYR A 93 2.18 2.24 -14.23
C TYR A 93 2.94 1.33 -13.27
N LEU A 94 3.85 0.49 -13.75
CA LEU A 94 4.75 -0.29 -12.89
C LEU A 94 5.71 0.59 -12.08
N LEU A 95 6.21 1.68 -12.67
CA LEU A 95 7.01 2.66 -11.94
C LEU A 95 6.18 3.38 -10.88
N LEU A 96 4.96 3.82 -11.23
CA LEU A 96 4.06 4.48 -10.28
C LEU A 96 3.63 3.55 -9.13
N SER A 97 3.49 2.25 -9.38
CA SER A 97 3.14 1.29 -8.32
C SER A 97 4.25 1.06 -7.30
N LEU A 98 5.49 1.43 -7.60
CA LEU A 98 6.59 1.41 -6.64
C LEU A 98 6.81 2.80 -6.03
N LEU A 99 6.90 3.83 -6.87
CA LEU A 99 7.27 5.18 -6.44
C LEU A 99 6.21 5.81 -5.53
N LEU A 100 4.92 5.69 -5.85
CA LEU A 100 3.88 6.32 -5.04
C LEU A 100 3.78 5.71 -3.63
N PRO A 101 3.69 4.38 -3.45
CA PRO A 101 3.75 3.79 -2.11
C PRO A 101 5.02 4.15 -1.35
N THR A 102 6.18 4.12 -2.01
CA THR A 102 7.46 4.47 -1.39
C THR A 102 7.47 5.91 -0.87
N LEU A 103 6.99 6.87 -1.66
CA LEU A 103 6.93 8.28 -1.27
C LEU A 103 5.94 8.50 -0.12
N LEU A 104 4.78 7.85 -0.18
CA LEU A 104 3.75 7.97 0.86
C LEU A 104 4.18 7.31 2.16
N HIS A 105 4.87 6.17 2.11
CA HIS A 105 5.46 5.52 3.25
C HIS A 105 6.60 6.36 3.84
N GLY A 106 7.51 6.85 3.01
CA GLY A 106 8.56 7.77 3.48
C GLY A 106 8.01 9.04 4.13
N PHE A 107 6.89 9.57 3.64
CA PHE A 107 6.23 10.71 4.25
C PHE A 107 5.52 10.35 5.57
N TYR A 108 4.94 9.15 5.66
CA TYR A 108 4.40 8.59 6.90
C TYR A 108 5.48 8.50 7.99
N ASP A 109 6.63 7.90 7.66
CA ASP A 109 7.78 7.78 8.57
C ASP A 109 8.26 9.16 8.99
N PHE A 110 8.40 10.08 8.02
CA PHE A 110 8.81 11.46 8.27
C PHE A 110 7.89 12.18 9.28
N ILE A 111 6.58 12.00 9.18
CA ILE A 111 5.62 12.59 10.14
C ILE A 111 5.85 12.05 11.55
N ILE A 112 6.03 10.74 11.69
CA ILE A 112 6.22 10.08 12.98
C ILE A 112 7.56 10.47 13.61
N GLU A 113 8.63 10.47 12.82
CA GLU A 113 9.99 10.73 13.32
C GLU A 113 10.26 12.22 13.57
N SER A 114 9.72 13.11 12.73
CA SER A 114 10.06 14.54 12.80
C SER A 114 9.18 15.33 13.77
N ILE A 115 7.94 14.88 14.01
CA ILE A 115 6.95 15.62 14.79
C ILE A 115 6.82 15.00 16.19
N GLN A 116 7.95 14.84 16.89
CA GLN A 116 8.10 14.25 18.24
C GLN A 116 6.79 14.03 19.04
N GLN A 117 6.33 15.00 19.83
CA GLN A 117 5.12 14.82 20.67
C GLN A 117 3.80 15.18 19.95
N LYS A 118 3.86 15.66 18.72
CA LYS A 118 2.70 16.21 17.98
C LYS A 118 2.39 15.44 16.69
N TRP A 119 2.96 14.25 16.52
CA TRP A 119 2.83 13.42 15.31
C TRP A 119 1.36 13.16 14.94
N ILE A 120 0.46 13.03 15.93
CA ILE A 120 -0.98 12.86 15.70
C ILE A 120 -1.57 13.97 14.83
N TYR A 121 -1.16 15.22 15.03
CA TYR A 121 -1.71 16.37 14.29
C TYR A 121 -1.30 16.37 12.82
N GLY A 122 -0.15 15.77 12.48
CA GLY A 122 0.26 15.55 11.09
C GLY A 122 -0.31 14.25 10.52
N LEU A 123 -0.30 13.18 11.32
CA LEU A 123 -0.61 11.83 10.87
C LEU A 123 -2.10 11.65 10.60
N VAL A 124 -2.97 12.15 11.47
CA VAL A 124 -4.41 11.96 11.31
C VAL A 124 -4.93 12.59 10.00
N PRO A 125 -4.63 13.87 9.68
CA PRO A 125 -5.02 14.45 8.39
C PRO A 125 -4.43 13.72 7.19
N PHE A 126 -3.16 13.30 7.28
CA PHE A 126 -2.51 12.53 6.23
C PHE A 126 -3.21 11.19 5.98
N MET A 127 -3.56 10.46 7.06
CA MET A 127 -4.29 9.20 6.98
C MET A 127 -5.70 9.40 6.40
N ILE A 128 -6.44 10.43 6.81
CA ILE A 128 -7.75 10.75 6.22
C ILE A 128 -7.63 10.99 4.72
N LEU A 129 -6.63 11.77 4.29
CA LEU A 129 -6.37 12.02 2.87
C LEU A 129 -6.08 10.71 2.13
N LEU A 130 -5.21 9.86 2.67
CA LEU A 130 -4.89 8.55 2.10
C LEU A 130 -6.12 7.66 1.95
N TRP A 131 -6.96 7.58 2.99
CA TRP A 131 -8.21 6.83 2.96
C TRP A 131 -9.11 7.31 1.82
N VAL A 132 -9.33 8.62 1.71
CA VAL A 132 -10.16 9.19 0.63
C VAL A 132 -9.57 8.87 -0.75
N LEU A 133 -8.27 9.01 -0.93
CA LEU A 133 -7.59 8.70 -2.19
C LEU A 133 -7.71 7.21 -2.55
N CYS A 134 -7.50 6.32 -1.59
CA CYS A 134 -7.58 4.88 -1.79
C CYS A 134 -9.00 4.42 -2.08
N LEU A 135 -10.00 4.92 -1.33
CA LEU A 135 -11.41 4.61 -1.59
C LEU A 135 -11.83 5.05 -3.00
N ARG A 136 -11.36 6.21 -3.48
CA ARG A 136 -11.57 6.64 -4.87
C ARG A 136 -10.94 5.67 -5.87
N LYS A 137 -9.71 5.20 -5.63
CA LYS A 137 -9.01 4.24 -6.50
C LYS A 137 -9.73 2.89 -6.55
N VAL A 138 -10.19 2.41 -5.39
CA VAL A 138 -11.01 1.19 -5.28
C VAL A 138 -12.29 1.33 -6.08
N LYS A 139 -13.04 2.43 -5.89
CA LYS A 139 -14.27 2.70 -6.64
C LYS A 139 -14.04 2.70 -8.15
N ILE A 140 -13.01 3.43 -8.60
CA ILE A 140 -12.65 3.49 -10.03
C ILE A 140 -12.30 2.09 -10.57
N ALA A 141 -11.48 1.31 -9.84
CA ALA A 141 -11.12 -0.05 -10.27
C ALA A 141 -12.34 -0.98 -10.35
N ASN A 142 -13.29 -0.84 -9.42
CA ASN A 142 -14.53 -1.61 -9.41
C ASN A 142 -15.46 -1.22 -10.58
N GLU A 143 -15.56 0.07 -10.94
CA GLU A 143 -16.34 0.52 -12.10
C GLU A 143 -15.82 -0.08 -13.41
N PHE A 144 -14.49 -0.16 -13.59
CA PHE A 144 -13.87 -0.86 -14.73
C PHE A 144 -14.15 -2.38 -14.75
N SER A 145 -14.47 -2.97 -13.60
CA SER A 145 -14.75 -4.40 -13.48
C SER A 145 -16.14 -4.78 -14.03
N HIS A 146 -17.08 -3.83 -14.07
CA HIS A 146 -18.46 -4.06 -14.50
C HIS A 146 -18.66 -3.84 -16.01
N TYR A 147 -17.64 -3.34 -16.73
CA TYR A 147 -17.67 -3.12 -18.18
C TYR A 147 -16.37 -3.65 -18.82
N PRO A 148 -16.23 -4.97 -19.01
CA PRO A 148 -15.04 -5.53 -19.65
C PRO A 148 -14.92 -5.01 -21.09
N THR A 149 -13.82 -4.31 -21.39
CA THR A 149 -13.44 -3.90 -22.76
C THR A 149 -12.83 -5.03 -23.55
#